data_AF-A0A9P1G2M4-F1
#
_entry.id   AF-A0A9P1G2M4-F1
#
_cell.length_a   1.000
_cell.length_b   1.000
_cell.length_c   1.000
_cell.angle_alpha   90.00
_cell.angle_beta   90.00
_cell.angle_gamma   90.00
#
_symmetry.space_group_name_H-M   'P 1'
#
loop_
_entity.id
_entity.type
_entity.pdbx_description
1 polymer ?
#
loop_
_entity_poly.entity_id
_entity_poly.type
_entity_poly.pdbx_seq_one_letter_code
_entity_poly.pdbx_strand_id
1 'polypeptide(L)'
;RLVLVKSGQSWRQKKLAKTISIPVREQCWSFKQRLLHDACLIETLQSADVVLEIFLALRNPEVALWMERITSDWTVVERDFEQIPKTVWKSSEIILEIMRNSKAALRYADAELLDDAGFLVQACQLRGYTSPDSLHWLKTVADCQLCLCYAMKQNDKETADRIMVHSKQLIAKANHMDIVTLVVFALFCDALTPWREHLLTLLKDLSKPALSHGFCSRAVADLDLVRALLPRSYVLLPLHLATDCCLFCPSYEVDRLTKLLTWASQEDYKSFVPFILGKDISVFFLANMASEHRAAIFQELLDFWGGPEKIVAIIREDHKKIQSLLRWAICQGDAAICASKNVRETLSHVVDGELYETGDAQVGQTLFSLCFAGTNLPTNIVETIPVEWLKELMDLRGSEKKIASELWAWLPGGASWLGWIEMQQLLPAFAIKVLRCLPLNVLSGPSLDIIYSPELPVQAGIIYVTQLLQQNRKEDREELKKIVDRSNRRFEEVGHAAAQAMSVAEEANRRANQAEMTAQQAQSEARSASRTASYAEQTARNAEHTARNAERLAAVN
;
A
#
# COMPACT_ATOMS: atom_id res chain seq x y z
N ARG A 1 -35.23 24.39 -60.25
CA ARG A 1 -35.52 25.75 -59.73
C ARG A 1 -34.97 25.81 -58.30
N LEU A 2 -33.83 26.48 -58.13
CA LEU A 2 -33.22 26.78 -56.84
C LEU A 2 -34.12 27.76 -56.07
N VAL A 3 -34.56 27.37 -54.88
CA VAL A 3 -35.02 28.30 -53.85
C VAL A 3 -34.13 28.08 -52.63
N LEU A 4 -33.19 29.00 -52.45
CA LEU A 4 -32.39 29.15 -51.25
C LEU A 4 -33.31 29.62 -50.11
N VAL A 5 -33.72 28.70 -49.24
CA VAL A 5 -34.25 29.06 -47.92
C VAL A 5 -33.11 28.94 -46.92
N LYS A 6 -32.50 30.09 -46.58
CA LYS A 6 -31.79 30.27 -45.32
C LYS A 6 -32.84 30.32 -44.20
N SER A 7 -32.93 29.29 -43.37
CA SER A 7 -33.51 29.43 -42.03
C SER A 7 -32.85 28.45 -41.07
N GLY A 8 -32.59 28.93 -39.86
CA GLY A 8 -31.79 28.25 -38.86
C GLY A 8 -32.40 26.92 -38.45
N GLN A 9 -31.80 25.82 -38.92
CA GLN A 9 -32.07 24.52 -38.33
C GLN A 9 -31.49 24.49 -36.93
N SER A 10 -32.36 24.22 -35.94
CA SER A 10 -31.92 24.04 -34.56
C SER A 10 -30.91 22.88 -34.50
N TRP A 11 -30.01 22.88 -33.53
CA TRP A 11 -29.05 21.79 -33.32
C TRP A 11 -29.74 20.41 -33.29
N ARG A 12 -30.99 20.34 -32.81
CA ARG A 12 -31.83 19.13 -32.84
C ARG A 12 -32.22 18.71 -34.26
N GLN A 13 -32.59 19.63 -35.14
CA GLN A 13 -32.90 19.32 -36.55
C GLN A 13 -31.67 18.86 -37.35
N LYS A 14 -30.49 19.43 -37.07
CA LYS A 14 -29.23 18.95 -37.66
C LYS A 14 -28.84 17.56 -37.16
N LYS A 15 -29.08 17.27 -35.88
CA LYS A 15 -28.87 15.93 -35.30
C LYS A 15 -29.85 14.92 -35.90
N LEU A 16 -31.13 15.29 -36.02
CA LEU A 16 -32.17 14.48 -36.66
C LEU A 16 -31.86 14.19 -38.15
N ALA A 17 -31.41 15.19 -38.91
CA ALA A 17 -31.02 15.02 -40.31
C ALA A 17 -29.82 14.08 -40.48
N LYS A 18 -28.85 14.13 -39.56
CA LYS A 18 -27.70 13.20 -39.51
C LYS A 18 -28.12 11.78 -39.05
N THR A 19 -29.19 11.68 -38.27
CA THR A 19 -29.81 10.42 -37.86
C THR A 19 -30.57 9.74 -38.99
N ILE A 20 -31.27 10.51 -39.84
CA ILE A 20 -32.01 9.99 -41.01
C ILE A 20 -31.09 9.37 -42.07
N SER A 21 -29.80 9.75 -42.10
CA SER A 21 -28.80 9.13 -42.99
C SER A 21 -28.21 7.81 -42.49
N ILE A 22 -28.52 7.39 -41.25
CA ILE A 22 -28.09 6.08 -40.71
C ILE A 22 -29.13 5.04 -41.16
N PRO A 23 -28.73 3.93 -41.82
CA PRO A 23 -29.65 2.87 -42.21
C PRO A 23 -30.54 2.44 -41.03
N VAL A 24 -31.85 2.26 -41.25
CA VAL A 24 -32.82 1.89 -40.19
C VAL A 24 -32.36 0.67 -39.38
N ARG A 25 -31.67 -0.27 -40.03
CA ARG A 25 -31.05 -1.47 -39.43
C ARG A 25 -29.95 -1.20 -38.39
N GLU A 26 -29.34 -0.02 -38.38
CA GLU A 26 -28.31 0.40 -37.42
C GLU A 26 -28.89 1.25 -36.27
N GLN A 27 -30.19 1.49 -36.27
CA GLN A 27 -30.89 2.27 -35.25
C GLN A 27 -31.49 1.35 -34.18
N CYS A 28 -31.17 1.58 -32.90
CA CYS A 28 -31.93 1.05 -31.77
C CYS A 28 -32.80 2.16 -31.19
N TRP A 29 -34.10 1.90 -31.11
CA TRP A 29 -35.05 2.84 -30.52
C TRP A 29 -35.27 2.41 -29.08
N SER A 30 -34.95 3.29 -28.13
CA SER A 30 -35.22 3.04 -26.71
C SER A 30 -36.15 4.10 -26.15
N PHE A 31 -37.11 3.66 -25.33
CA PHE A 31 -38.01 4.52 -24.58
C PHE A 31 -37.91 4.18 -23.10
N LYS A 32 -37.56 5.16 -22.25
CA LYS A 32 -37.31 4.95 -20.81
C LYS A 32 -36.42 3.72 -20.53
N GLN A 33 -35.32 3.60 -21.27
CA GLN A 33 -34.36 2.47 -21.19
C GLN A 33 -34.90 1.10 -21.60
N ARG A 34 -36.10 1.02 -22.21
CA ARG A 34 -36.62 -0.21 -22.82
C ARG A 34 -36.49 -0.14 -24.34
N LEU A 35 -35.97 -1.21 -24.94
CA LEU A 35 -35.86 -1.32 -26.40
C LEU A 35 -37.24 -1.51 -27.02
N LEU A 36 -37.53 -0.73 -28.05
CA LEU A 36 -38.74 -0.83 -28.86
C LEU A 36 -38.44 -1.80 -30.00
N HIS A 37 -38.99 -3.01 -29.92
CA HIS A 37 -38.75 -4.09 -30.88
C HIS A 37 -39.77 -4.15 -32.03
N ASP A 38 -40.83 -3.36 -31.96
CA ASP A 38 -41.94 -3.41 -32.90
C ASP A 38 -41.85 -2.26 -33.90
N ALA A 39 -41.53 -2.59 -35.16
CA ALA A 39 -41.45 -1.63 -36.26
C ALA A 39 -42.79 -0.89 -36.49
N CYS A 40 -43.92 -1.58 -36.28
CA CYS A 40 -45.25 -1.01 -36.43
C CYS A 40 -45.55 -0.03 -35.28
N LEU A 41 -45.07 -0.32 -34.07
CA LEU A 41 -45.16 0.59 -32.93
C LEU A 41 -44.27 1.82 -33.14
N ILE A 42 -43.07 1.67 -33.70
CA ILE A 42 -42.18 2.80 -34.01
C ILE A 42 -42.81 3.72 -35.06
N GLU A 43 -43.37 3.18 -36.14
CA GLU A 43 -44.09 3.98 -37.16
C GLU A 43 -45.33 4.67 -36.55
N THR A 44 -46.08 3.98 -35.69
CA THR A 44 -47.24 4.55 -35.00
C THR A 44 -46.81 5.70 -34.09
N LEU A 45 -45.74 5.53 -33.31
CA LEU A 45 -45.18 6.57 -32.43
C LEU A 45 -44.61 7.76 -33.20
N GLN A 46 -44.03 7.53 -34.38
CA GLN A 46 -43.58 8.60 -35.29
C GLN A 46 -44.77 9.36 -35.90
N SER A 47 -45.88 8.67 -36.17
CA SER A 47 -47.07 9.27 -36.78
C SER A 47 -47.97 10.04 -35.81
N ALA A 48 -47.92 9.70 -34.51
CA ALA A 48 -48.86 10.20 -33.50
C ALA A 48 -48.52 11.61 -32.94
N ASP A 49 -47.45 12.27 -33.38
CA ASP A 49 -46.95 13.58 -32.88
C ASP A 49 -46.85 13.67 -31.34
N VAL A 50 -46.70 12.51 -30.67
CA VAL A 50 -46.50 12.44 -29.23
C VAL A 50 -45.02 12.69 -28.96
N VAL A 51 -44.72 13.79 -28.26
CA VAL A 51 -43.36 14.12 -27.81
C VAL A 51 -42.93 13.13 -26.72
N LEU A 52 -42.51 11.94 -27.13
CA LEU A 52 -41.83 10.98 -26.27
C LEU A 52 -40.32 11.26 -26.37
N GLU A 53 -39.63 11.24 -25.22
CA GLU A 53 -38.17 11.19 -25.18
C GLU A 53 -37.70 9.82 -25.70
N ILE A 54 -37.70 9.67 -27.02
CA ILE A 54 -37.14 8.53 -27.71
C ILE A 54 -35.65 8.84 -27.91
N PHE A 55 -34.80 8.05 -27.27
CA PHE A 55 -33.37 8.12 -27.49
C PHE A 55 -33.02 7.17 -28.63
N LEU A 56 -32.59 7.75 -29.74
CA LEU A 56 -31.98 6.99 -30.82
C LEU A 56 -30.55 6.65 -30.42
N ALA A 57 -30.33 5.39 -30.08
CA ALA A 57 -29.01 4.85 -29.83
C ALA A 57 -28.48 4.21 -31.12
N LEU A 58 -27.23 4.52 -31.46
CA LEU A 58 -26.51 3.78 -32.49
C LEU A 58 -26.27 2.37 -31.97
N ARG A 59 -26.68 1.36 -32.74
CA ARG A 59 -26.32 -0.04 -32.45
C ARG A 59 -24.81 -0.17 -32.51
N ASN A 60 -24.25 -1.03 -31.66
CA ASN A 60 -22.90 -1.51 -31.89
C ASN A 60 -22.86 -2.17 -33.29
N PRO A 61 -21.92 -1.81 -34.18
CA PRO A 61 -21.85 -2.37 -35.54
C PRO A 61 -21.81 -3.91 -35.56
N GLU A 62 -21.17 -4.53 -34.57
CA GLU A 62 -21.14 -6.00 -34.45
C GLU A 62 -22.54 -6.56 -34.15
N VAL A 63 -23.29 -5.90 -33.26
CA VAL A 63 -24.68 -6.29 -32.94
C VAL A 63 -25.56 -6.16 -34.17
N ALA A 64 -25.43 -5.07 -34.94
CA ALA A 64 -26.21 -4.89 -36.17
C ALA A 64 -25.90 -5.98 -37.22
N LEU A 65 -24.61 -6.28 -37.44
CA LEU A 65 -24.16 -7.31 -38.37
C LEU A 65 -24.66 -8.71 -37.96
N TRP A 66 -24.58 -9.05 -36.67
CA TRP A 66 -25.07 -10.35 -36.19
C TRP A 66 -26.58 -10.44 -36.25
N MET A 67 -27.32 -9.35 -35.96
CA MET A 67 -28.78 -9.34 -36.11
C MET A 67 -29.19 -9.62 -37.56
N GLU A 68 -28.50 -9.00 -38.54
CA GLU A 68 -28.73 -9.26 -39.97
C GLU A 68 -28.46 -10.73 -40.33
N ARG A 69 -27.38 -11.31 -39.81
CA ARG A 69 -27.08 -12.74 -40.01
C ARG A 69 -28.16 -13.65 -39.41
N ILE A 70 -28.57 -13.39 -38.16
CA ILE A 70 -29.59 -14.17 -37.44
C ILE A 70 -30.93 -14.15 -38.18
N THR A 71 -31.32 -12.96 -38.65
CA THR A 71 -32.59 -12.75 -39.37
C THR A 71 -32.57 -13.30 -40.80
N SER A 72 -31.40 -13.32 -41.45
CA SER A 72 -31.25 -13.83 -42.82
C SER A 72 -31.15 -15.35 -42.88
N ASP A 73 -30.30 -15.96 -42.04
CA ASP A 73 -30.10 -17.41 -41.99
C ASP A 73 -29.70 -17.86 -40.58
N TRP A 74 -30.70 -18.27 -39.81
CA TRP A 74 -30.54 -18.82 -38.47
C TRP A 74 -29.60 -20.05 -38.43
N THR A 75 -29.60 -20.89 -39.47
CA THR A 75 -28.90 -22.18 -39.45
C THR A 75 -27.38 -22.02 -39.46
N VAL A 76 -26.89 -20.92 -40.06
CA VAL A 76 -25.49 -20.54 -40.04
C VAL A 76 -25.09 -20.11 -38.62
N VAL A 77 -25.93 -19.34 -37.96
CA VAL A 77 -25.68 -18.86 -36.59
C VAL A 77 -25.64 -20.03 -35.61
N GLU A 78 -26.54 -21.01 -35.72
CA GLU A 78 -26.57 -22.19 -34.85
C GLU A 78 -25.27 -23.01 -34.89
N ARG A 79 -24.64 -23.12 -36.07
CA ARG A 79 -23.35 -23.83 -36.21
C ARG A 79 -22.18 -23.07 -35.60
N ASP A 80 -22.29 -21.75 -35.51
CA ASP A 80 -21.20 -20.84 -35.15
C ASP A 80 -21.44 -20.12 -33.80
N PHE A 81 -22.31 -20.63 -32.92
CA PHE A 81 -22.59 -20.02 -31.60
C PHE A 81 -21.33 -19.70 -30.80
N GLU A 82 -20.34 -20.59 -30.80
CA GLU A 82 -19.09 -20.39 -30.07
C GLU A 82 -18.21 -19.29 -30.66
N GLN A 83 -18.43 -18.93 -31.94
CA GLN A 83 -17.69 -17.87 -32.64
C GLN A 83 -18.36 -16.50 -32.50
N ILE A 84 -19.57 -16.43 -31.94
CA ILE A 84 -20.25 -15.15 -31.72
C ILE A 84 -19.46 -14.34 -30.67
N PRO A 85 -19.04 -13.10 -30.98
CA PRO A 85 -18.28 -12.28 -30.05
C PRO A 85 -19.02 -12.06 -28.73
N LYS A 86 -18.29 -12.06 -27.61
CA LYS A 86 -18.87 -11.81 -26.27
C LYS A 86 -19.61 -10.48 -26.17
N THR A 87 -19.15 -9.46 -26.90
CA THR A 87 -19.81 -8.14 -27.02
C THR A 87 -21.23 -8.23 -27.56
N VAL A 88 -21.50 -9.20 -28.43
CA VAL A 88 -22.80 -9.44 -29.06
C VAL A 88 -23.74 -10.18 -28.11
N TRP A 89 -23.21 -11.13 -27.33
CA TRP A 89 -23.97 -11.85 -26.30
C TRP A 89 -24.47 -10.98 -25.13
N LYS A 90 -23.93 -9.77 -24.99
CA LYS A 90 -24.45 -8.74 -24.07
C LYS A 90 -25.67 -8.00 -24.60
N SER A 91 -26.05 -8.18 -25.86
CA SER A 91 -27.23 -7.53 -26.44
C SER A 91 -28.50 -8.34 -26.17
N SER A 92 -29.43 -7.75 -25.41
CA SER A 92 -30.75 -8.33 -25.16
C SER A 92 -31.51 -8.62 -26.46
N GLU A 93 -31.40 -7.76 -27.47
CA GLU A 93 -32.10 -7.95 -28.76
C GLU A 93 -31.63 -9.20 -29.48
N ILE A 94 -30.31 -9.40 -29.53
CA ILE A 94 -29.70 -10.56 -30.17
C ILE A 94 -30.15 -11.81 -29.43
N ILE A 95 -30.03 -11.85 -28.11
CA ILE A 95 -30.45 -13.03 -27.34
C ILE A 95 -31.94 -13.31 -27.57
N LEU A 96 -32.81 -12.31 -27.51
CA LEU A 96 -34.25 -12.50 -27.72
C LEU A 96 -34.57 -12.99 -29.13
N GLU A 97 -33.87 -12.49 -30.16
CA GLU A 97 -34.05 -12.95 -31.54
C GLU A 97 -33.57 -14.39 -31.74
N ILE A 98 -32.40 -14.71 -31.19
CA ILE A 98 -31.84 -16.07 -31.16
C ILE A 98 -32.81 -17.00 -30.41
N MET A 99 -33.41 -16.53 -29.31
CA MET A 99 -34.36 -17.30 -28.51
C MET A 99 -35.64 -17.67 -29.26
N ARG A 100 -36.10 -16.85 -30.22
CA ARG A 100 -37.26 -17.21 -31.07
C ARG A 100 -37.02 -18.50 -31.85
N ASN A 101 -35.78 -18.73 -32.26
CA ASN A 101 -35.41 -19.86 -33.12
C ASN A 101 -34.77 -21.03 -32.35
N SER A 102 -34.03 -20.75 -31.26
CA SER A 102 -33.33 -21.80 -30.49
C SER A 102 -33.46 -21.67 -28.98
N LYS A 103 -33.59 -22.82 -28.33
CA LYS A 103 -33.65 -22.96 -26.86
C LYS A 103 -32.30 -22.75 -26.17
N ALA A 104 -31.20 -22.99 -26.87
CA ALA A 104 -29.86 -22.92 -26.31
C ALA A 104 -29.33 -21.49 -26.13
N ALA A 105 -29.96 -20.50 -26.78
CA ALA A 105 -29.60 -19.08 -26.75
C ALA A 105 -29.28 -18.54 -25.34
N LEU A 106 -30.09 -18.93 -24.36
CA LEU A 106 -29.97 -18.41 -23.00
C LEU A 106 -28.69 -18.86 -22.29
N ARG A 107 -28.09 -19.97 -22.72
CA ARG A 107 -26.81 -20.46 -22.15
C ARG A 107 -25.67 -19.49 -22.39
N TYR A 108 -25.78 -18.68 -23.45
CA TYR A 108 -24.78 -17.71 -23.88
C TYR A 108 -25.10 -16.28 -23.43
N ALA A 109 -26.27 -16.04 -22.83
CA ALA A 109 -26.62 -14.73 -22.31
C ALA A 109 -25.63 -14.30 -21.22
N ASP A 110 -25.16 -13.06 -21.31
CA ASP A 110 -24.31 -12.47 -20.29
C ASP A 110 -25.03 -12.43 -18.93
N ALA A 111 -24.28 -12.56 -17.83
CA ALA A 111 -24.83 -12.53 -16.48
C ALA A 111 -25.60 -11.23 -16.20
N GLU A 112 -25.14 -10.09 -16.74
CA GLU A 112 -25.81 -8.80 -16.58
C GLU A 112 -27.23 -8.80 -17.20
N LEU A 113 -27.41 -9.52 -18.32
CA LEU A 113 -28.73 -9.67 -18.94
C LEU A 113 -29.65 -10.56 -18.13
N LEU A 114 -29.12 -11.64 -17.54
CA LEU A 114 -29.87 -12.52 -16.67
C LEU A 114 -30.31 -11.83 -15.36
N ASP A 115 -29.72 -10.69 -15.02
CA ASP A 115 -30.13 -9.82 -13.93
C ASP A 115 -31.15 -8.73 -14.33
N ASP A 116 -31.39 -8.51 -15.63
CA ASP A 116 -32.34 -7.53 -16.14
C ASP A 116 -33.77 -8.08 -16.13
N ALA A 117 -34.62 -7.52 -15.25
CA ALA A 117 -36.00 -7.96 -15.10
C ALA A 117 -36.85 -7.78 -16.37
N GLY A 118 -36.60 -6.73 -17.16
CA GLY A 118 -37.33 -6.46 -18.40
C GLY A 118 -36.96 -7.45 -19.51
N PHE A 119 -35.69 -7.82 -19.60
CA PHE A 119 -35.21 -8.89 -20.47
C PHE A 119 -35.82 -10.24 -20.07
N LEU A 120 -35.77 -10.61 -18.79
CA LEU A 120 -36.32 -11.88 -18.29
C LEU A 120 -37.82 -12.01 -18.58
N VAL A 121 -38.60 -10.94 -18.38
CA VAL A 121 -40.04 -10.92 -18.71
C VAL A 121 -40.25 -11.23 -20.19
N GLN A 122 -39.52 -10.56 -21.09
CA GLN A 122 -39.65 -10.77 -22.54
C GLN A 122 -39.18 -12.16 -22.96
N ALA A 123 -38.07 -12.64 -22.40
CA ALA A 123 -37.54 -13.98 -22.65
C ALA A 123 -38.54 -15.06 -22.22
N CYS A 124 -39.18 -14.91 -21.06
CA CYS A 124 -40.26 -15.76 -20.59
C CYS A 124 -41.48 -15.72 -21.52
N GLN A 125 -41.93 -14.53 -21.93
CA GLN A 125 -43.07 -14.37 -22.83
C GLN A 125 -42.82 -15.02 -24.20
N LEU A 126 -41.62 -14.85 -24.78
CA LEU A 126 -41.23 -15.49 -26.05
C LEU A 126 -41.22 -17.02 -25.94
N ARG A 127 -40.99 -17.56 -24.75
CA ARG A 127 -41.06 -19.01 -24.47
C ARG A 127 -42.48 -19.50 -24.16
N GLY A 128 -43.47 -18.61 -24.16
CA GLY A 128 -44.85 -18.94 -23.83
C GLY A 128 -45.13 -18.98 -22.32
N TYR A 129 -44.23 -18.47 -21.49
CA TYR A 129 -44.49 -18.29 -20.06
C TYR A 129 -45.25 -17.01 -19.80
N THR A 130 -46.56 -17.12 -19.78
CA THR A 130 -47.48 -16.01 -19.47
C THR A 130 -48.08 -16.14 -18.07
N SER A 131 -48.00 -17.32 -17.44
CA SER A 131 -48.57 -17.61 -16.11
C SER A 131 -47.83 -18.77 -15.41
N PRO A 132 -47.77 -18.80 -14.06
CA PRO A 132 -47.26 -19.93 -13.27
C PRO A 132 -47.89 -21.29 -13.58
N ASP A 133 -49.10 -21.35 -14.14
CA ASP A 133 -49.72 -22.63 -14.55
C ASP A 133 -49.08 -23.24 -15.81
N SER A 134 -48.21 -22.48 -16.47
CA SER A 134 -47.62 -22.90 -17.73
C SER A 134 -46.40 -23.82 -17.54
N LEU A 135 -46.02 -24.22 -16.33
CA LEU A 135 -44.76 -24.97 -16.04
C LEU A 135 -44.53 -26.21 -16.92
N HIS A 136 -45.57 -26.78 -17.53
CA HIS A 136 -45.47 -27.85 -18.53
C HIS A 136 -44.58 -27.50 -19.76
N TRP A 137 -44.27 -26.22 -20.02
CA TRP A 137 -43.35 -25.83 -21.09
C TRP A 137 -41.87 -25.91 -20.69
N LEU A 138 -41.54 -26.00 -19.40
CA LEU A 138 -40.17 -26.15 -18.90
C LEU A 138 -39.62 -27.50 -19.37
N LYS A 139 -38.74 -27.48 -20.38
CA LYS A 139 -38.20 -28.71 -20.99
C LYS A 139 -36.72 -28.90 -20.70
N THR A 140 -36.04 -27.85 -20.32
CA THR A 140 -34.59 -27.84 -20.08
C THR A 140 -34.25 -27.15 -18.77
N VAL A 141 -33.05 -27.43 -18.26
CA VAL A 141 -32.55 -26.76 -17.06
C VAL A 141 -32.38 -25.26 -17.28
N ALA A 142 -32.07 -24.82 -18.51
CA ALA A 142 -32.01 -23.41 -18.87
C ALA A 142 -33.39 -22.73 -18.76
N ASP A 143 -34.48 -23.43 -19.15
CA ASP A 143 -35.85 -22.93 -18.97
C ASP A 143 -36.17 -22.73 -17.49
N CYS A 144 -35.78 -23.71 -16.65
CA CYS A 144 -35.95 -23.60 -15.20
C CYS A 144 -35.18 -22.43 -14.61
N GLN A 145 -33.92 -22.23 -15.03
CA GLN A 145 -33.11 -21.08 -14.58
C GLN A 145 -33.79 -19.75 -14.95
N LEU A 146 -34.24 -19.59 -16.19
CA LEU A 146 -34.93 -18.38 -16.64
C LEU A 146 -36.14 -18.06 -15.75
N CYS A 147 -36.96 -19.07 -15.47
CA CYS A 147 -38.18 -18.90 -14.70
C CYS A 147 -37.91 -18.65 -13.23
N LEU A 148 -36.86 -19.25 -12.69
CA LEU A 148 -36.39 -18.93 -11.35
C LEU A 148 -35.92 -17.48 -11.30
N CYS A 149 -35.10 -17.01 -12.24
CA CYS A 149 -34.71 -15.60 -12.33
C CYS A 149 -35.94 -14.68 -12.35
N TYR A 150 -36.93 -15.01 -13.18
CA TYR A 150 -38.17 -14.25 -13.29
C TYR A 150 -38.95 -14.23 -11.96
N ALA A 151 -39.21 -15.40 -11.37
CA ALA A 151 -39.95 -15.53 -10.11
C ALA A 151 -39.26 -14.76 -8.98
N MET A 152 -37.92 -14.83 -8.92
CA MET A 152 -37.11 -14.08 -7.97
C MET A 152 -37.24 -12.57 -8.14
N LYS A 153 -37.14 -12.06 -9.37
CA LYS A 153 -37.30 -10.61 -9.61
C LYS A 153 -38.68 -10.09 -9.24
N GLN A 154 -39.70 -10.95 -9.31
CA GLN A 154 -41.06 -10.63 -8.87
C GLN A 154 -41.28 -10.89 -7.36
N ASN A 155 -40.28 -11.37 -6.61
CA ASN A 155 -40.42 -11.84 -5.23
C ASN A 155 -41.51 -12.93 -5.04
N ASP A 156 -41.78 -13.72 -6.07
CA ASP A 156 -42.80 -14.78 -6.07
C ASP A 156 -42.20 -16.11 -5.63
N LYS A 157 -42.13 -16.31 -4.30
CA LYS A 157 -41.56 -17.52 -3.68
C LYS A 157 -42.35 -18.78 -4.04
N GLU A 158 -43.67 -18.69 -4.14
CA GLU A 158 -44.52 -19.84 -4.46
C GLU A 158 -44.23 -20.35 -5.87
N THR A 159 -44.07 -19.44 -6.84
CA THR A 159 -43.68 -19.81 -8.20
C THR A 159 -42.26 -20.39 -8.24
N ALA A 160 -41.30 -19.83 -7.50
CA ALA A 160 -39.96 -20.42 -7.40
C ALA A 160 -40.01 -21.86 -6.85
N ASP A 161 -40.79 -22.12 -5.80
CA ASP A 161 -40.98 -23.46 -5.24
C ASP A 161 -41.62 -24.42 -6.25
N ARG A 162 -42.67 -24.00 -6.96
CA ARG A 162 -43.31 -24.82 -8.00
C ARG A 162 -42.35 -25.16 -9.12
N ILE A 163 -41.52 -24.20 -9.56
CA ILE A 163 -40.48 -24.43 -10.56
C ILE A 163 -39.48 -25.46 -10.05
N MET A 164 -39.03 -25.37 -8.80
CA MET A 164 -38.09 -26.32 -8.22
C MET A 164 -38.67 -27.74 -8.11
N VAL A 165 -39.93 -27.87 -7.69
CA VAL A 165 -40.64 -29.17 -7.67
C VAL A 165 -40.69 -29.77 -9.06
N HIS A 166 -41.05 -29.00 -10.07
CA HIS A 166 -41.06 -29.45 -11.47
C HIS A 166 -39.65 -29.81 -11.96
N SER A 167 -38.66 -28.99 -11.59
CA SER A 167 -37.26 -29.16 -11.98
C SER A 167 -36.66 -30.47 -11.46
N LYS A 168 -37.12 -31.05 -10.34
CA LYS A 168 -36.62 -32.34 -9.85
C LYS A 168 -36.62 -33.42 -10.93
N GLN A 169 -37.67 -33.49 -11.74
CA GLN A 169 -37.79 -34.49 -12.81
C GLN A 169 -36.83 -34.22 -13.97
N LEU A 170 -36.56 -32.94 -14.26
CA LEU A 170 -35.62 -32.51 -15.29
C LEU A 170 -34.17 -32.71 -14.86
N ILE A 171 -33.85 -32.37 -13.60
CA ILE A 171 -32.55 -32.56 -12.96
C ILE A 171 -32.14 -34.04 -12.99
N ALA A 172 -33.07 -34.95 -12.70
CA ALA A 172 -32.79 -36.39 -12.73
C ALA A 172 -32.36 -36.91 -14.12
N LYS A 173 -32.64 -36.15 -15.18
CA LYS A 173 -32.28 -36.46 -16.57
C LYS A 173 -31.21 -35.50 -17.13
N ALA A 174 -30.81 -34.49 -16.35
CA ALA A 174 -29.88 -33.47 -16.78
C ALA A 174 -28.45 -34.02 -16.78
N ASN A 175 -27.62 -33.52 -17.69
CA ASN A 175 -26.20 -33.81 -17.64
C ASN A 175 -25.55 -33.11 -16.43
N HIS A 176 -24.36 -33.54 -16.05
CA HIS A 176 -23.67 -33.00 -14.87
C HIS A 176 -23.47 -31.48 -14.94
N MET A 177 -23.24 -30.91 -16.13
CA MET A 177 -23.03 -29.47 -16.30
C MET A 177 -24.30 -28.67 -16.03
N ASP A 178 -25.44 -29.13 -16.52
CA ASP A 178 -26.72 -28.49 -16.27
C ASP A 178 -27.08 -28.54 -14.77
N ILE A 179 -26.80 -29.66 -14.11
CA ILE A 179 -26.99 -29.80 -12.65
C ILE A 179 -26.12 -28.78 -11.90
N VAL A 180 -24.82 -28.70 -12.21
CA VAL A 180 -23.94 -27.71 -11.58
C VAL A 180 -24.44 -26.30 -11.84
N THR A 181 -24.82 -25.99 -13.07
CA THR A 181 -25.31 -24.66 -13.46
C THR A 181 -26.55 -24.27 -12.66
N LEU A 182 -27.51 -25.19 -12.50
CA LEU A 182 -28.73 -24.95 -11.75
C LEU A 182 -28.46 -24.80 -10.25
N VAL A 183 -27.64 -25.69 -9.67
CA VAL A 183 -27.33 -25.64 -8.25
C VAL A 183 -26.61 -24.34 -7.93
N VAL A 184 -25.55 -24.01 -8.68
CA VAL A 184 -24.81 -22.75 -8.53
C VAL A 184 -25.75 -21.57 -8.62
N PHE A 185 -26.61 -21.51 -9.62
CA PHE A 185 -27.61 -20.44 -9.76
C PHE A 185 -28.56 -20.36 -8.55
N ALA A 186 -29.13 -21.49 -8.15
CA ALA A 186 -30.13 -21.55 -7.09
C ALA A 186 -29.57 -21.18 -5.70
N LEU A 187 -28.26 -21.26 -5.52
CA LEU A 187 -27.58 -20.89 -4.28
C LEU A 187 -27.39 -19.39 -4.10
N PHE A 188 -27.41 -18.62 -5.19
CA PHE A 188 -27.48 -17.16 -5.15
C PHE A 188 -28.89 -16.63 -4.86
N CYS A 189 -29.87 -17.54 -4.71
CA CYS A 189 -31.25 -17.19 -4.54
C CYS A 189 -31.71 -17.45 -3.10
N ASP A 190 -31.91 -16.37 -2.33
CA ASP A 190 -32.46 -16.45 -0.97
C ASP A 190 -33.83 -17.15 -0.93
N ALA A 191 -34.65 -16.98 -1.97
CA ALA A 191 -35.95 -17.65 -2.06
C ALA A 191 -35.84 -19.18 -2.17
N LEU A 192 -34.66 -19.71 -2.52
CA LEU A 192 -34.38 -21.14 -2.63
C LEU A 192 -33.60 -21.69 -1.44
N THR A 193 -33.49 -20.93 -0.34
CA THR A 193 -32.90 -21.41 0.92
C THR A 193 -33.46 -22.77 1.37
N PRO A 194 -34.78 -23.03 1.31
CA PRO A 194 -35.34 -24.35 1.68
C PRO A 194 -34.83 -25.51 0.79
N TRP A 195 -34.36 -25.19 -0.42
CA TRP A 195 -33.86 -26.16 -1.39
C TRP A 195 -32.35 -26.37 -1.32
N ARG A 196 -31.63 -25.53 -0.57
CA ARG A 196 -30.17 -25.50 -0.51
C ARG A 196 -29.56 -26.86 -0.20
N GLU A 197 -30.03 -27.54 0.85
CA GLU A 197 -29.51 -28.86 1.21
C GLU A 197 -29.75 -29.91 0.12
N HIS A 198 -30.96 -29.93 -0.46
CA HIS A 198 -31.28 -30.85 -1.54
C HIS A 198 -30.40 -30.60 -2.78
N LEU A 199 -30.20 -29.34 -3.15
CA LEU A 199 -29.35 -28.97 -4.28
C LEU A 199 -27.88 -29.34 -4.05
N LEU A 200 -27.37 -29.15 -2.82
CA LEU A 200 -26.04 -29.58 -2.45
C LEU A 200 -25.89 -31.10 -2.49
N THR A 201 -26.93 -31.88 -2.16
CA THR A 201 -26.87 -33.34 -2.31
C THR A 201 -26.72 -33.79 -3.76
N LEU A 202 -27.31 -33.06 -4.72
CA LEU A 202 -27.15 -33.35 -6.15
C LEU A 202 -25.72 -33.18 -6.65
N LEU A 203 -24.89 -32.39 -5.95
CA LEU A 203 -23.49 -32.20 -6.30
C LEU A 203 -22.56 -33.28 -5.73
N LYS A 204 -22.99 -34.03 -4.70
CA LYS A 204 -22.14 -35.00 -4.01
C LYS A 204 -21.73 -36.18 -4.89
N ASP A 205 -22.59 -36.55 -5.83
CA ASP A 205 -22.38 -37.70 -6.71
C ASP A 205 -21.72 -37.33 -8.05
N LEU A 206 -21.44 -36.04 -8.28
CA LEU A 206 -20.80 -35.59 -9.51
C LEU A 206 -19.29 -35.82 -9.49
N SER A 207 -18.72 -36.16 -10.65
CA SER A 207 -17.28 -36.34 -10.79
C SER A 207 -16.53 -35.02 -10.56
N LYS A 208 -15.31 -35.10 -9.99
CA LYS A 208 -14.45 -33.93 -9.75
C LYS A 208 -14.24 -33.05 -10.99
N PRO A 209 -14.01 -33.59 -12.21
CA PRO A 209 -13.91 -32.78 -13.42
C PRO A 209 -15.21 -32.05 -13.81
N ALA A 210 -16.37 -32.66 -13.55
CA ALA A 210 -17.66 -32.05 -13.86
C ALA A 210 -17.99 -30.92 -12.88
N LEU A 211 -17.72 -31.13 -11.59
CA LEU A 211 -17.78 -30.07 -10.58
C LEU A 211 -16.81 -28.95 -10.95
N SER A 212 -15.55 -29.28 -11.20
CA SER A 212 -14.52 -28.35 -11.68
C SER A 212 -15.02 -27.49 -12.83
N HIS A 213 -15.39 -28.09 -13.96
CA HIS A 213 -15.76 -27.35 -15.16
C HIS A 213 -17.04 -26.50 -14.97
N GLY A 214 -18.05 -27.04 -14.28
CA GLY A 214 -19.29 -26.32 -14.01
C GLY A 214 -19.09 -25.15 -13.03
N PHE A 215 -18.31 -25.34 -11.98
CA PHE A 215 -17.96 -24.28 -11.02
C PHE A 215 -17.05 -23.22 -11.66
N CYS A 216 -16.09 -23.62 -12.48
CA CYS A 216 -15.23 -22.72 -13.26
C CYS A 216 -16.04 -21.80 -14.19
N SER A 217 -17.07 -22.34 -14.85
CA SER A 217 -17.88 -21.56 -15.80
C SER A 217 -18.82 -20.53 -15.16
N ARG A 218 -19.24 -20.73 -13.90
CA ARG A 218 -20.29 -19.89 -13.25
C ARG A 218 -20.13 -19.57 -11.77
N ALA A 219 -19.30 -20.30 -11.02
CA ALA A 219 -19.25 -20.29 -9.56
C ALA A 219 -18.05 -19.52 -8.94
N VAL A 220 -17.44 -18.59 -9.68
CA VAL A 220 -16.50 -17.61 -9.11
C VAL A 220 -17.22 -16.63 -8.13
N ALA A 221 -18.50 -16.87 -7.79
CA ALA A 221 -19.37 -15.87 -7.19
C ALA A 221 -19.80 -16.10 -5.72
N ASP A 222 -19.71 -17.31 -5.13
CA ASP A 222 -20.14 -17.55 -3.73
C ASP A 222 -19.14 -18.38 -2.91
N LEU A 223 -18.55 -17.73 -1.91
CA LEU A 223 -17.59 -18.29 -0.96
C LEU A 223 -18.23 -19.31 0.00
N ASP A 224 -19.48 -19.10 0.41
CA ASP A 224 -20.17 -19.98 1.34
C ASP A 224 -20.55 -21.31 0.68
N LEU A 225 -20.78 -21.28 -0.63
CA LEU A 225 -20.96 -22.48 -1.43
C LEU A 225 -19.67 -23.31 -1.54
N VAL A 226 -18.55 -22.65 -1.83
CA VAL A 226 -17.23 -23.30 -1.86
C VAL A 226 -16.95 -23.97 -0.52
N ARG A 227 -17.24 -23.29 0.60
CA ARG A 227 -17.13 -23.83 1.97
C ARG A 227 -18.04 -25.02 2.23
N ALA A 228 -19.28 -25.01 1.72
CA ALA A 228 -20.24 -26.08 1.95
C ALA A 228 -19.93 -27.36 1.15
N LEU A 229 -19.28 -27.23 -0.01
CA LEU A 229 -19.05 -28.35 -0.93
C LEU A 229 -17.68 -29.00 -0.81
N LEU A 230 -16.68 -28.27 -0.33
CA LEU A 230 -15.31 -28.76 -0.27
C LEU A 230 -14.98 -29.06 1.19
N PRO A 231 -14.75 -30.34 1.55
CA PRO A 231 -14.23 -30.67 2.87
C PRO A 231 -12.96 -29.86 3.14
N ARG A 232 -12.71 -29.47 4.41
CA ARG A 232 -11.51 -28.70 4.81
C ARG A 232 -10.18 -29.28 4.30
N SER A 233 -10.12 -30.56 3.97
CA SER A 233 -8.95 -31.20 3.35
C SER A 233 -8.71 -30.84 1.87
N TYR A 234 -9.58 -30.04 1.24
CA TYR A 234 -9.51 -29.69 -0.19
C TYR A 234 -9.47 -28.18 -0.45
N VAL A 235 -8.95 -27.37 0.48
CA VAL A 235 -8.86 -25.90 0.37
C VAL A 235 -8.14 -25.43 -0.90
N LEU A 236 -7.22 -26.24 -1.45
CA LEU A 236 -6.50 -25.92 -2.69
C LEU A 236 -7.23 -26.29 -3.99
N LEU A 237 -8.26 -27.16 -3.95
CA LEU A 237 -9.02 -27.51 -5.15
C LEU A 237 -9.78 -26.30 -5.76
N PRO A 238 -10.53 -25.49 -5.00
CA PRO A 238 -11.20 -24.32 -5.56
C PRO A 238 -10.21 -23.25 -6.02
N LEU A 239 -9.03 -23.20 -5.42
CA LEU A 239 -7.90 -22.36 -5.85
C LEU A 239 -7.35 -22.78 -7.22
N HIS A 240 -7.02 -24.06 -7.41
CA HIS A 240 -6.59 -24.60 -8.71
C HIS A 240 -7.62 -24.29 -9.80
N LEU A 241 -8.90 -24.42 -9.47
CA LEU A 241 -9.99 -24.19 -10.39
C LEU A 241 -10.21 -22.70 -10.70
N ALA A 242 -10.07 -21.83 -9.71
CA ALA A 242 -10.22 -20.40 -9.89
C ALA A 242 -9.06 -19.78 -10.64
N THR A 243 -7.81 -20.19 -10.38
CA THR A 243 -6.64 -19.62 -11.07
C THR A 243 -6.58 -20.02 -12.53
N ASP A 244 -6.96 -21.25 -12.85
CA ASP A 244 -7.07 -21.70 -14.24
C ASP A 244 -8.20 -20.97 -15.00
N CYS A 245 -9.15 -20.32 -14.31
CA CYS A 245 -10.21 -19.50 -14.92
C CYS A 245 -9.86 -18.01 -14.98
N CYS A 246 -9.31 -17.45 -13.92
CA CYS A 246 -8.99 -16.02 -13.82
C CYS A 246 -7.86 -15.59 -14.77
N LEU A 247 -7.01 -16.53 -15.22
CA LEU A 247 -6.05 -16.27 -16.30
C LEU A 247 -6.74 -15.92 -17.64
N PHE A 248 -8.05 -16.18 -17.80
CA PHE A 248 -8.80 -15.92 -19.02
C PHE A 248 -9.77 -14.72 -18.97
N CYS A 249 -9.92 -14.00 -17.84
CA CYS A 249 -10.90 -12.91 -17.71
C CYS A 249 -10.45 -11.74 -16.79
N PRO A 250 -9.89 -10.62 -17.32
CA PRO A 250 -9.13 -9.67 -16.51
C PRO A 250 -9.90 -8.64 -15.66
N SER A 251 -11.14 -8.26 -16.00
CA SER A 251 -11.71 -7.00 -15.49
C SER A 251 -12.84 -7.12 -14.46
N TYR A 252 -13.54 -8.26 -14.38
CA TYR A 252 -14.67 -8.47 -13.46
C TYR A 252 -14.36 -9.43 -12.31
N GLU A 253 -13.20 -10.10 -12.36
CA GLU A 253 -12.86 -11.20 -11.45
C GLU A 253 -11.89 -10.80 -10.34
N VAL A 254 -11.26 -9.62 -10.37
CA VAL A 254 -10.24 -9.26 -9.37
C VAL A 254 -10.80 -9.19 -7.95
N ASP A 255 -11.98 -8.60 -7.73
CA ASP A 255 -12.59 -8.51 -6.39
C ASP A 255 -13.03 -9.89 -5.87
N ARG A 256 -13.54 -10.75 -6.76
CA ARG A 256 -14.02 -12.09 -6.39
C ARG A 256 -12.87 -13.08 -6.17
N LEU A 257 -11.88 -13.06 -7.06
CA LEU A 257 -10.62 -13.78 -6.88
C LEU A 257 -9.95 -13.32 -5.60
N THR A 258 -9.89 -12.02 -5.33
CA THR A 258 -9.36 -11.48 -4.07
C THR A 258 -10.08 -12.09 -2.86
N LYS A 259 -11.42 -12.13 -2.85
CA LYS A 259 -12.20 -12.75 -1.75
C LYS A 259 -11.91 -14.24 -1.59
N LEU A 260 -11.81 -14.98 -2.69
CA LEU A 260 -11.47 -16.40 -2.67
C LEU A 260 -10.04 -16.66 -2.18
N LEU A 261 -9.07 -15.89 -2.69
CA LEU A 261 -7.68 -15.93 -2.25
C LEU A 261 -7.58 -15.55 -0.76
N THR A 262 -8.38 -14.58 -0.30
CA THR A 262 -8.45 -14.18 1.12
C THR A 262 -8.93 -15.34 1.97
N TRP A 263 -10.04 -15.96 1.60
CA TRP A 263 -10.55 -17.12 2.34
C TRP A 263 -9.56 -18.28 2.35
N ALA A 264 -9.02 -18.63 1.20
CA ALA A 264 -8.15 -19.80 1.12
C ALA A 264 -6.84 -19.57 1.87
N SER A 265 -6.36 -18.32 1.89
CA SER A 265 -5.25 -17.94 2.77
C SER A 265 -5.60 -18.13 4.25
N GLN A 266 -6.79 -17.72 4.69
CA GLN A 266 -7.23 -17.82 6.08
C GLN A 266 -7.32 -19.25 6.60
N GLU A 267 -7.65 -20.21 5.74
CA GLU A 267 -7.81 -21.61 6.12
C GLU A 267 -6.47 -22.39 6.15
N ASP A 268 -5.56 -22.15 5.19
CA ASP A 268 -4.29 -22.88 5.10
C ASP A 268 -3.18 -22.09 4.37
N TYR A 269 -2.53 -21.17 5.09
CA TYR A 269 -1.41 -20.38 4.56
C TYR A 269 -0.25 -21.25 4.01
N LYS A 270 0.03 -22.39 4.66
CA LYS A 270 1.20 -23.25 4.36
C LYS A 270 1.07 -23.93 3.02
N SER A 271 -0.13 -24.38 2.66
CA SER A 271 -0.40 -24.97 1.35
C SER A 271 -0.67 -23.90 0.29
N PHE A 272 -1.15 -22.73 0.70
CA PHE A 272 -1.49 -21.61 -0.19
C PHE A 272 -0.27 -20.93 -0.83
N VAL A 273 0.82 -20.75 -0.07
CA VAL A 273 2.04 -20.09 -0.58
C VAL A 273 2.72 -20.86 -1.72
N PRO A 274 2.99 -22.17 -1.60
CA PRO A 274 3.52 -22.98 -2.71
C PRO A 274 2.61 -22.95 -3.94
N PHE A 275 1.29 -22.89 -3.72
CA PHE A 275 0.31 -22.80 -4.80
C PHE A 275 0.42 -21.48 -5.58
N ILE A 276 0.51 -20.34 -4.89
CA ILE A 276 0.67 -19.01 -5.53
C ILE A 276 1.94 -18.99 -6.38
N LEU A 277 3.05 -19.45 -5.80
CA LEU A 277 4.34 -19.46 -6.47
C LEU A 277 4.34 -20.40 -7.68
N GLY A 278 3.72 -21.58 -7.56
CA GLY A 278 3.60 -22.55 -8.66
C GLY A 278 2.70 -22.11 -9.81
N LYS A 279 1.81 -21.13 -9.59
CA LYS A 279 0.86 -20.62 -10.59
C LYS A 279 1.21 -19.23 -11.10
N ASP A 280 2.36 -18.67 -10.69
CA ASP A 280 2.85 -17.34 -11.07
C ASP A 280 1.83 -16.20 -10.83
N ILE A 281 1.00 -16.36 -9.80
CA ILE A 281 -0.04 -15.40 -9.43
C ILE A 281 0.62 -14.16 -8.85
N SER A 282 0.26 -12.98 -9.35
CA SER A 282 0.77 -11.71 -8.83
C SER A 282 0.39 -11.53 -7.37
N VAL A 283 1.38 -11.54 -6.47
CA VAL A 283 1.23 -11.24 -5.03
C VAL A 283 0.61 -9.87 -4.73
N PHE A 284 0.39 -9.01 -5.72
CA PHE A 284 -0.33 -7.75 -5.55
C PHE A 284 -1.78 -7.92 -5.07
N PHE A 285 -2.41 -9.09 -5.26
CA PHE A 285 -3.75 -9.34 -4.69
C PHE A 285 -3.77 -9.25 -3.16
N LEU A 286 -2.61 -9.45 -2.51
CA LEU A 286 -2.48 -9.27 -1.05
C LEU A 286 -2.92 -7.88 -0.63
N ALA A 287 -2.83 -6.88 -1.52
CA ALA A 287 -3.16 -5.50 -1.20
C ALA A 287 -4.55 -5.27 -0.61
N ASN A 288 -5.50 -6.15 -0.96
CA ASN A 288 -6.89 -6.05 -0.55
C ASN A 288 -7.22 -6.90 0.69
N MET A 289 -6.26 -7.63 1.25
CA MET A 289 -6.46 -8.45 2.45
C MET A 289 -6.29 -7.64 3.74
N ALA A 290 -6.77 -8.14 4.88
CA ALA A 290 -6.46 -7.53 6.18
C ALA A 290 -4.96 -7.66 6.53
N SER A 291 -4.41 -6.66 7.24
CA SER A 291 -2.96 -6.55 7.55
C SER A 291 -2.36 -7.81 8.16
N GLU A 292 -3.08 -8.44 9.08
CA GLU A 292 -2.63 -9.65 9.79
C GLU A 292 -2.43 -10.83 8.82
N HIS A 293 -3.37 -11.04 7.90
CA HIS A 293 -3.27 -12.11 6.90
C HIS A 293 -2.19 -11.83 5.86
N ARG A 294 -2.04 -10.57 5.43
CA ARG A 294 -0.96 -10.18 4.52
C ARG A 294 0.40 -10.50 5.12
N ALA A 295 0.62 -10.13 6.37
CA ALA A 295 1.86 -10.39 7.07
C ALA A 295 2.13 -11.89 7.24
N ALA A 296 1.10 -12.68 7.57
CA ALA A 296 1.23 -14.14 7.68
C ALA A 296 1.62 -14.79 6.34
N ILE A 297 0.94 -14.43 5.24
CA ILE A 297 1.24 -14.96 3.90
C ILE A 297 2.62 -14.50 3.43
N PHE A 298 2.97 -13.24 3.67
CA PHE A 298 4.28 -12.69 3.34
C PHE A 298 5.40 -13.38 4.12
N GLN A 299 5.18 -13.67 5.41
CA GLN A 299 6.12 -14.41 6.23
C GLN A 299 6.31 -15.85 5.71
N GLU A 300 5.23 -16.57 5.42
CA GLU A 300 5.30 -17.91 4.83
C GLU A 300 5.95 -17.90 3.43
N LEU A 301 5.77 -16.84 2.64
CA LEU A 301 6.48 -16.64 1.36
C LEU A 301 7.99 -16.54 1.57
N LEU A 302 8.43 -15.71 2.54
CA LEU A 302 9.84 -15.57 2.87
C LEU A 302 10.42 -16.89 3.43
N ASP A 303 9.68 -17.57 4.30
CA ASP A 303 10.07 -18.87 4.86
C ASP A 303 10.19 -19.94 3.76
N PHE A 304 9.28 -19.93 2.78
CA PHE A 304 9.32 -20.83 1.62
C PHE A 304 10.55 -20.56 0.72
N TRP A 305 10.89 -19.30 0.49
CA TRP A 305 12.10 -18.90 -0.24
C TRP A 305 13.37 -19.30 0.50
N GLY A 306 13.32 -19.39 1.83
CA GLY A 306 14.38 -19.91 2.68
C GLY A 306 15.20 -18.80 3.33
N GLY A 307 16.53 -18.98 3.38
CA GLY A 307 17.41 -18.04 4.07
C GLY A 307 17.64 -16.72 3.31
N PRO A 308 18.24 -15.71 3.97
CA PRO A 308 18.56 -14.39 3.41
C PRO A 308 19.14 -14.41 1.99
N GLU A 309 20.11 -15.28 1.73
CA GLU A 309 20.80 -15.44 0.44
C GLU A 309 19.83 -15.76 -0.71
N LYS A 310 18.89 -16.68 -0.46
CA LYS A 310 17.88 -17.09 -1.45
C LYS A 310 16.85 -16.00 -1.67
N ILE A 311 16.45 -15.29 -0.62
CA ILE A 311 15.53 -14.17 -0.71
C ILE A 311 16.13 -13.06 -1.58
N VAL A 312 17.41 -12.71 -1.39
CA VAL A 312 18.11 -11.73 -2.24
C VAL A 312 18.16 -12.21 -3.70
N ALA A 313 18.51 -13.47 -3.94
CA ALA A 313 18.55 -14.04 -5.29
C ALA A 313 17.18 -13.97 -6.00
N ILE A 314 16.11 -14.31 -5.28
CA ILE A 314 14.75 -14.27 -5.82
C ILE A 314 14.28 -12.84 -6.09
N ILE A 315 14.57 -11.88 -5.20
CA ILE A 315 14.28 -10.46 -5.46
C ILE A 315 15.03 -9.98 -6.71
N ARG A 316 16.27 -10.44 -6.92
CA ARG A 316 17.07 -10.12 -8.10
C ARG A 316 16.47 -10.68 -9.39
N GLU A 317 15.98 -11.91 -9.36
CA GLU A 317 15.39 -12.60 -10.52
C GLU A 317 14.00 -12.06 -10.89
N ASP A 318 13.12 -11.85 -9.90
CA ASP A 318 11.77 -11.32 -10.10
C ASP A 318 11.62 -9.88 -9.58
N HIS A 319 12.53 -9.03 -10.06
CA HIS A 319 12.67 -7.65 -9.63
C HIS A 319 11.35 -6.87 -9.75
N LYS A 320 10.57 -7.07 -10.81
CA LYS A 320 9.36 -6.26 -11.04
C LYS A 320 8.22 -6.62 -10.10
N LYS A 321 7.90 -7.90 -9.90
CA LYS A 321 6.73 -8.29 -9.08
C LYS A 321 7.03 -8.10 -7.61
N ILE A 322 8.21 -8.51 -7.15
CA ILE A 322 8.56 -8.43 -5.73
C ILE A 322 8.83 -6.98 -5.32
N GLN A 323 9.52 -6.17 -6.13
CA GLN A 323 9.64 -4.74 -5.80
C GLN A 323 8.30 -4.02 -5.81
N SER A 324 7.36 -4.39 -6.70
CA SER A 324 6.02 -3.80 -6.68
C SER A 324 5.29 -4.11 -5.38
N LEU A 325 5.43 -5.33 -4.87
CA LEU A 325 4.88 -5.72 -3.57
C LEU A 325 5.55 -4.97 -2.42
N LEU A 326 6.89 -4.92 -2.40
CA LEU A 326 7.64 -4.24 -1.35
C LEU A 326 7.34 -2.73 -1.33
N ARG A 327 7.29 -2.09 -2.50
CA ARG A 327 6.89 -0.68 -2.64
C ARG A 327 5.45 -0.45 -2.19
N TRP A 328 4.54 -1.37 -2.53
CA TRP A 328 3.17 -1.30 -2.04
C TRP A 328 3.12 -1.38 -0.51
N ALA A 329 3.85 -2.32 0.11
CA ALA A 329 3.93 -2.46 1.56
C ALA A 329 4.52 -1.22 2.24
N ILE A 330 5.56 -0.62 1.64
CA ILE A 330 6.13 0.68 2.06
C ILE A 330 5.05 1.77 2.01
N CYS A 331 4.32 1.89 0.90
CA CYS A 331 3.29 2.92 0.73
C CYS A 331 2.12 2.77 1.72
N GLN A 332 1.79 1.54 2.11
CA GLN A 332 0.73 1.29 3.10
C GLN A 332 1.23 1.39 4.56
N GLY A 333 2.54 1.44 4.79
CA GLY A 333 3.11 1.41 6.14
C GLY A 333 2.72 0.14 6.90
N ASP A 334 2.67 -1.01 6.22
CA ASP A 334 2.26 -2.29 6.84
C ASP A 334 3.30 -2.75 7.86
N ALA A 335 3.12 -2.33 9.11
CA ALA A 335 4.08 -2.55 10.19
C ALA A 335 4.37 -4.05 10.42
N ALA A 336 3.41 -4.93 10.15
CA ALA A 336 3.56 -6.36 10.36
C ALA A 336 4.50 -7.01 9.32
N ILE A 337 4.39 -6.60 8.05
CA ILE A 337 5.36 -6.99 7.01
C ILE A 337 6.75 -6.44 7.35
N CYS A 338 6.82 -5.18 7.76
CA CYS A 338 8.09 -4.51 8.06
C CYS A 338 8.80 -5.08 9.31
N ALA A 339 8.03 -5.64 10.26
CA ALA A 339 8.55 -6.29 11.46
C ALA A 339 9.03 -7.73 11.23
N SER A 340 8.83 -8.28 10.01
CA SER A 340 9.21 -9.64 9.66
C SER A 340 10.68 -9.89 10.00
N LYS A 341 10.93 -11.01 10.70
CA LYS A 341 12.28 -11.45 11.05
C LYS A 341 13.13 -11.69 9.81
N ASN A 342 12.57 -12.37 8.80
CA ASN A 342 13.29 -12.68 7.57
C ASN A 342 13.65 -11.44 6.77
N VAL A 343 12.78 -10.42 6.72
CA VAL A 343 13.11 -9.13 6.08
C VAL A 343 14.31 -8.49 6.77
N ARG A 344 14.32 -8.46 8.10
CA ARG A 344 15.42 -7.86 8.88
C ARG A 344 16.72 -8.65 8.74
N GLU A 345 16.67 -9.97 8.81
CA GLU A 345 17.84 -10.83 8.60
C GLU A 345 18.36 -10.73 7.16
N THR A 346 17.47 -10.57 6.18
CA THR A 346 17.84 -10.33 4.78
C THR A 346 18.50 -8.97 4.62
N LEU A 347 17.96 -7.92 5.25
CA LEU A 347 18.57 -6.60 5.25
C LEU A 347 19.96 -6.63 5.90
N SER A 348 20.11 -7.26 7.07
CA SER A 348 21.41 -7.44 7.72
C SER A 348 22.39 -8.13 6.79
N HIS A 349 21.97 -9.22 6.14
CA HIS A 349 22.81 -9.97 5.22
C HIS A 349 23.27 -9.14 4.01
N VAL A 350 22.39 -8.29 3.45
CA VAL A 350 22.74 -7.40 2.34
C VAL A 350 23.71 -6.30 2.78
N VAL A 351 23.57 -5.79 4.02
CA VAL A 351 24.41 -4.71 4.55
C VAL A 351 25.77 -5.21 5.06
N ASP A 352 25.80 -6.36 5.72
CA ASP A 352 27.01 -6.97 6.29
C ASP A 352 27.85 -7.71 5.23
N GLY A 353 27.24 -8.10 4.11
CA GLY A 353 27.91 -8.84 3.04
C GLY A 353 28.68 -7.95 2.05
N GLU A 354 29.67 -8.52 1.36
CA GLU A 354 30.33 -7.92 0.18
C GLU A 354 29.37 -7.69 -1.01
N LEU A 355 28.09 -8.10 -0.88
CA LEU A 355 27.03 -7.97 -1.88
C LEU A 355 26.72 -6.52 -2.26
N TYR A 356 27.14 -5.54 -1.46
CA TYR A 356 27.06 -4.14 -1.84
C TYR A 356 27.80 -3.84 -3.16
N GLU A 357 28.93 -4.51 -3.41
CA GLU A 357 29.72 -4.30 -4.63
C GLU A 357 29.14 -5.01 -5.87
N THR A 358 28.24 -6.00 -5.69
CA THR A 358 27.75 -6.86 -6.78
C THR A 358 26.48 -6.35 -7.48
N GLY A 359 26.07 -5.10 -7.24
CA GLY A 359 24.90 -4.50 -7.87
C GLY A 359 23.58 -4.73 -7.13
N ASP A 360 23.63 -5.27 -5.90
CA ASP A 360 22.45 -5.51 -5.07
C ASP A 360 21.98 -4.29 -4.26
N ALA A 361 22.59 -3.13 -4.50
CA ALA A 361 22.24 -1.87 -3.85
C ALA A 361 20.72 -1.58 -3.92
N GLN A 362 20.07 -1.93 -5.03
CA GLN A 362 18.63 -1.69 -5.20
C GLN A 362 17.75 -2.62 -4.35
N VAL A 363 18.18 -3.87 -4.12
CA VAL A 363 17.50 -4.81 -3.23
C VAL A 363 17.63 -4.31 -1.79
N GLY A 364 18.85 -3.96 -1.39
CA GLY A 364 19.16 -3.38 -0.09
C GLY A 364 18.37 -2.10 0.19
N GLN A 365 18.33 -1.15 -0.75
CA GLN A 365 17.51 0.07 -0.67
C GLN A 365 16.02 -0.22 -0.47
N THR A 366 15.48 -1.21 -1.19
CA THR A 366 14.06 -1.56 -1.10
C THR A 366 13.75 -2.18 0.26
N LEU A 367 14.58 -3.10 0.74
CA LEU A 367 14.44 -3.73 2.05
C LEU A 367 14.63 -2.72 3.19
N PHE A 368 15.59 -1.81 3.06
CA PHE A 368 15.82 -0.72 3.99
C PHE A 368 14.60 0.21 4.08
N SER A 369 14.08 0.64 2.93
CA SER A 369 12.87 1.45 2.85
C SER A 369 11.66 0.76 3.50
N LEU A 370 11.55 -0.56 3.33
CA LEU A 370 10.53 -1.38 3.98
C LEU A 370 10.70 -1.37 5.51
N CYS A 371 11.87 -1.71 6.04
CA CYS A 371 12.13 -1.69 7.48
C CYS A 371 11.91 -0.30 8.09
N PHE A 372 12.32 0.75 7.38
CA PHE A 372 12.12 2.14 7.78
C PHE A 372 10.63 2.52 7.85
N ALA A 373 9.85 2.11 6.83
CA ALA A 373 8.41 2.36 6.79
C ALA A 373 7.66 1.71 7.97
N GLY A 374 8.19 0.66 8.58
CA GLY A 374 7.60 0.02 9.76
C GLY A 374 8.21 0.37 11.11
N THR A 375 9.07 1.40 11.20
CA THR A 375 9.73 1.80 12.47
C THR A 375 10.45 0.66 13.20
N ASN A 376 10.97 -0.32 12.46
CA ASN A 376 11.57 -1.54 13.02
C ASN A 376 12.97 -1.77 12.44
N LEU A 377 13.76 -0.71 12.33
CA LEU A 377 15.13 -0.80 11.87
C LEU A 377 16.00 -1.50 12.93
N PRO A 378 16.71 -2.57 12.56
CA PRO A 378 17.64 -3.22 13.48
C PRO A 378 18.73 -2.24 13.90
N THR A 379 18.94 -2.07 15.21
CA THR A 379 19.90 -1.11 15.77
C THR A 379 21.33 -1.37 15.31
N ASN A 380 21.68 -2.63 15.05
CA ASN A 380 23.00 -3.04 14.56
C ASN A 380 23.26 -2.66 13.10
N ILE A 381 22.22 -2.38 12.30
CA ILE A 381 22.35 -2.05 10.87
C ILE A 381 22.56 -0.54 10.65
N VAL A 382 22.14 0.30 11.61
CA VAL A 382 22.17 1.77 11.48
C VAL A 382 23.59 2.29 11.19
N GLU A 383 24.62 1.68 11.77
CA GLU A 383 26.01 2.11 11.60
C GLU A 383 26.60 1.71 10.24
N THR A 384 26.04 0.68 9.60
CA THR A 384 26.55 0.07 8.37
C THR A 384 25.76 0.47 7.12
N ILE A 385 24.65 1.19 7.26
CA ILE A 385 23.83 1.63 6.12
C ILE A 385 24.58 2.63 5.22
N PRO A 386 24.64 2.38 3.90
CA PRO A 386 25.18 3.33 2.93
C PRO A 386 24.42 4.66 2.93
N VAL A 387 25.17 5.76 2.83
CA VAL A 387 24.60 7.13 2.88
C VAL A 387 23.66 7.39 1.70
N GLU A 388 23.96 6.75 0.58
CA GLU A 388 23.21 6.85 -0.66
C GLU A 388 21.77 6.34 -0.48
N TRP A 389 21.55 5.36 0.41
CA TRP A 389 20.22 4.80 0.67
C TRP A 389 19.34 5.77 1.48
N LEU A 390 19.95 6.65 2.28
CA LEU A 390 19.24 7.68 3.03
C LEU A 390 18.60 8.73 2.11
N LYS A 391 19.13 8.94 0.90
CA LYS A 391 18.56 9.91 -0.05
C LYS A 391 17.18 9.49 -0.53
N GLU A 392 16.98 8.20 -0.82
CA GLU A 392 15.68 7.70 -1.29
C GLU A 392 14.60 7.73 -0.21
N LEU A 393 14.97 7.64 1.07
CA LEU A 393 14.01 7.81 2.16
C LEU A 393 13.35 9.19 2.12
N MET A 394 14.03 10.21 1.61
CA MET A 394 13.46 11.56 1.51
C MET A 394 12.38 11.67 0.44
N ASP A 395 12.38 10.76 -0.54
CA ASP A 395 11.34 10.72 -1.57
C ASP A 395 10.07 10.01 -1.08
N LEU A 396 10.12 9.33 0.06
CA LEU A 396 8.94 8.71 0.68
C LEU A 396 8.03 9.77 1.31
N ARG A 397 6.76 9.77 0.93
CA ARG A 397 5.79 10.78 1.38
C ARG A 397 5.62 10.74 2.91
N GLY A 398 5.90 11.86 3.59
CA GLY A 398 5.77 11.99 5.05
C GLY A 398 6.89 11.33 5.85
N SER A 399 7.95 10.84 5.18
CA SER A 399 9.11 10.27 5.83
C SER A 399 9.87 11.29 6.65
N GLU A 400 9.88 12.56 6.27
CA GLU A 400 10.63 13.65 6.90
C GLU A 400 10.44 13.73 8.43
N LYS A 401 9.18 13.76 8.91
CA LYS A 401 8.86 13.76 10.34
C LYS A 401 9.20 12.43 11.02
N LYS A 402 9.06 11.33 10.29
CA LYS A 402 9.33 9.98 10.76
C LYS A 402 10.84 9.70 10.88
N ILE A 403 11.62 10.18 9.92
CA ILE A 403 13.09 10.20 9.92
C ILE A 403 13.53 11.00 11.12
N ALA A 404 12.99 12.22 11.31
CA ALA A 404 13.31 13.02 12.47
C ALA A 404 12.97 12.32 13.80
N SER A 405 11.82 11.65 13.92
CA SER A 405 11.43 10.96 15.17
C SER A 405 12.23 9.68 15.43
N GLU A 406 12.52 8.87 14.40
CA GLU A 406 13.30 7.64 14.53
C GLU A 406 14.77 7.96 14.83
N LEU A 407 15.35 8.95 14.14
CA LEU A 407 16.67 9.47 14.47
C LEU A 407 16.71 9.99 15.90
N TRP A 408 15.64 10.65 16.37
CA TRP A 408 15.54 11.11 17.74
C TRP A 408 15.47 9.95 18.75
N ALA A 409 14.76 8.88 18.42
CA ALA A 409 14.70 7.67 19.25
C ALA A 409 16.04 6.91 19.28
N TRP A 410 16.86 7.03 18.24
CA TRP A 410 18.21 6.46 18.19
C TRP A 410 19.27 7.31 18.89
N LEU A 411 19.02 8.61 19.07
CA LEU A 411 19.81 9.41 19.99
C LEU A 411 19.53 8.90 21.40
N PRO A 412 20.54 8.43 22.17
CA PRO A 412 20.32 7.81 23.45
C PRO A 412 19.67 8.81 24.43
N GLY A 413 18.36 8.63 24.65
CA GLY A 413 17.59 9.45 25.57
C GLY A 413 17.95 9.14 27.02
N GLY A 414 18.73 10.03 27.65
CA GLY A 414 18.88 10.07 29.12
C GLY A 414 20.28 9.82 29.69
N ALA A 415 21.35 9.83 28.89
CA ALA A 415 22.70 9.76 29.44
C ALA A 415 23.06 11.07 30.17
N SER A 416 23.53 10.95 31.42
CA SER A 416 24.14 12.05 32.17
C SER A 416 25.31 12.65 31.37
N TRP A 417 25.68 13.90 31.69
CA TRP A 417 26.77 14.67 31.06
C TRP A 417 28.07 13.88 30.79
N LEU A 418 28.34 12.81 31.55
CA LEU A 418 29.48 11.91 31.37
C LEU A 418 29.37 10.96 30.16
N GLY A 419 28.16 10.50 29.79
CA GLY A 419 27.96 9.64 28.61
C GLY A 419 28.12 10.39 27.27
N TRP A 420 28.03 11.72 27.29
CA TRP A 420 28.23 12.56 26.11
C TRP A 420 29.71 12.73 25.71
N ILE A 421 30.63 12.61 26.66
CA ILE A 421 32.08 12.81 26.41
C ILE A 421 32.70 11.57 25.75
N GLU A 422 32.22 10.37 26.07
CA GLU A 422 32.72 9.12 25.45
C GLU A 422 32.20 8.88 24.02
N MET A 423 31.11 9.55 23.60
CA MET A 423 30.50 9.38 22.26
C MET A 423 30.93 10.37 21.18
N GLN A 424 31.92 11.24 21.43
CA GLN A 424 32.36 12.30 20.49
C GLN A 424 32.90 11.81 19.12
N GLN A 425 33.17 10.51 18.93
CA GLN A 425 33.79 10.02 17.70
C GLN A 425 32.82 9.45 16.64
N LEU A 426 31.59 9.08 17.00
CA LEU A 426 30.69 8.33 16.08
C LEU A 426 29.41 9.10 15.68
N LEU A 427 28.81 9.85 16.60
CA LEU A 427 27.57 10.62 16.34
C LEU A 427 27.68 11.74 15.28
N PRO A 428 28.81 12.50 15.18
CA PRO A 428 28.89 13.61 14.24
C PRO A 428 28.75 13.15 12.79
N ALA A 429 29.31 11.99 12.41
CA ALA A 429 29.31 11.56 11.02
C ALA A 429 27.89 11.25 10.51
N PHE A 430 27.07 10.54 11.29
CA PHE A 430 25.71 10.19 10.91
C PHE A 430 24.77 11.38 10.99
N ALA A 431 24.82 12.17 12.08
CA ALA A 431 24.02 13.38 12.21
C ALA A 431 24.35 14.42 11.13
N ILE A 432 25.63 14.62 10.79
CA ILE A 432 26.06 15.51 9.69
C ILE A 432 25.61 14.96 8.33
N LYS A 433 25.66 13.64 8.10
CA LYS A 433 25.18 13.00 6.85
C LYS A 433 23.67 13.20 6.66
N VAL A 434 22.88 13.04 7.71
CA VAL A 434 21.42 13.27 7.66
C VAL A 434 21.10 14.76 7.51
N LEU A 435 21.73 15.65 8.30
CA LEU A 435 21.51 17.09 8.22
C LEU A 435 21.91 17.68 6.85
N ARG A 436 22.87 17.06 6.14
CA ARG A 436 23.19 17.43 4.75
C ARG A 436 22.07 17.11 3.76
N CYS A 437 21.22 16.14 4.07
CA CYS A 437 20.18 15.66 3.16
C CYS A 437 18.81 16.31 3.41
N LEU A 438 18.45 16.60 4.67
CA LEU A 438 17.10 17.09 5.01
C LEU A 438 16.78 18.51 4.47
N PRO A 439 15.59 18.74 3.87
CA PRO A 439 15.09 20.07 3.53
C PRO A 439 14.81 20.92 4.79
N LEU A 440 15.25 22.19 4.79
CA LEU A 440 15.15 23.10 5.94
C LEU A 440 13.73 23.32 6.47
N ASN A 441 12.72 23.24 5.61
CA ASN A 441 11.30 23.43 5.96
C ASN A 441 10.71 22.28 6.81
N VAL A 442 11.44 21.17 6.95
CA VAL A 442 11.06 20.02 7.80
C VAL A 442 11.40 20.30 9.27
N LEU A 443 12.46 21.07 9.52
CA LEU A 443 12.91 21.46 10.85
C LEU A 443 12.10 22.66 11.34
N SER A 444 10.83 22.44 11.70
CA SER A 444 9.96 23.47 12.29
C SER A 444 9.52 23.08 13.71
N GLY A 445 9.42 24.05 14.61
CA GLY A 445 9.04 23.84 16.02
C GLY A 445 10.24 23.58 16.95
N PRO A 446 10.06 22.91 18.10
CA PRO A 446 11.12 22.72 19.12
C PRO A 446 12.36 21.96 18.61
N SER A 447 12.30 21.36 17.42
CA SER A 447 13.46 20.79 16.72
C SER A 447 14.48 21.82 16.22
N LEU A 448 14.10 23.10 16.11
CA LEU A 448 15.03 24.21 15.79
C LEU A 448 15.97 24.52 16.96
N ASP A 449 15.53 24.32 18.20
CA ASP A 449 16.34 24.60 19.40
C ASP A 449 17.61 23.72 19.46
N ILE A 450 17.62 22.59 18.74
CA ILE A 450 18.77 21.70 18.56
C ILE A 450 19.90 22.38 17.78
N ILE A 451 19.57 23.15 16.73
CA ILE A 451 20.57 23.90 15.94
C ILE A 451 21.20 25.02 16.76
N TYR A 452 20.48 25.48 17.79
CA TYR A 452 20.90 26.55 18.69
C TYR A 452 21.53 26.04 19.99
N SER A 453 21.68 24.72 20.16
CA SER A 453 22.42 24.19 21.32
C SER A 453 23.90 24.59 21.22
N PRO A 454 24.51 25.15 22.27
CA PRO A 454 25.95 25.46 22.31
C PRO A 454 26.84 24.21 22.16
N GLU A 455 26.24 23.01 22.18
CA GLU A 455 26.90 21.71 22.08
C GLU A 455 27.00 21.19 20.63
N LEU A 456 26.37 21.86 19.65
CA LEU A 456 26.42 21.44 18.25
C LEU A 456 27.74 21.86 17.59
N PRO A 457 28.42 21.00 16.80
CA PRO A 457 29.65 21.38 16.11
C PRO A 457 29.40 22.55 15.15
N VAL A 458 30.30 23.54 15.16
CA VAL A 458 30.29 24.73 14.27
C VAL A 458 30.00 24.37 12.80
N GLN A 459 30.44 23.19 12.36
CA GLN A 459 30.20 22.64 11.02
C GLN A 459 28.72 22.45 10.67
N ALA A 460 27.86 22.06 11.63
CA ALA A 460 26.42 21.91 11.40
C ALA A 460 25.74 23.28 11.23
N GLY A 461 26.17 24.30 11.99
CA GLY A 461 25.75 25.68 11.78
C GLY A 461 26.17 26.24 10.42
N ILE A 462 27.38 25.93 9.95
CA ILE A 462 27.86 26.31 8.61
C ILE A 462 27.01 25.67 7.51
N ILE A 463 26.65 24.38 7.64
CA ILE A 463 25.81 23.68 6.67
C ILE A 463 24.40 24.31 6.60
N TYR A 464 23.80 24.61 7.75
CA TYR A 464 22.49 25.27 7.85
C TYR A 464 22.48 26.65 7.18
N VAL A 465 23.49 27.49 7.47
CA VAL A 465 23.66 28.81 6.84
C VAL A 465 23.86 28.68 5.32
N THR A 466 24.62 27.68 4.88
CA THR A 466 24.87 27.44 3.44
C THR A 466 23.59 27.00 2.71
N GLN A 467 22.76 26.14 3.31
CA GLN A 467 21.48 25.72 2.75
C GLN A 467 20.45 26.87 2.70
N LEU A 468 20.39 27.74 3.72
CA LEU A 468 19.53 28.91 3.72
C LEU A 468 19.93 29.92 2.63
N LEU A 469 21.23 30.11 2.42
CA LEU A 469 21.74 30.98 1.35
C LEU A 469 21.39 30.46 -0.06
N GLN A 470 21.20 29.15 -0.23
CA GLN A 470 20.82 28.54 -1.51
C GLN A 470 19.32 28.67 -1.83
N GLN A 471 18.42 28.78 -0.84
CA GLN A 471 16.96 28.81 -1.07
C GLN A 471 16.40 30.16 -1.55
N ASN A 472 17.22 31.22 -1.57
CA ASN A 472 17.03 32.47 -2.31
C ASN A 472 15.65 33.18 -2.15
N ARG A 473 14.96 33.02 -1.02
CA ARG A 473 13.77 33.82 -0.68
C ARG A 473 14.18 35.09 0.06
N LYS A 474 13.51 36.21 -0.24
CA LYS A 474 13.82 37.52 0.36
C LYS A 474 13.55 37.57 1.87
N GLU A 475 12.53 36.84 2.34
CA GLU A 475 12.18 36.78 3.77
C GLU A 475 13.27 36.06 4.57
N ASP A 476 13.81 34.96 4.04
CA ASP A 476 14.87 34.19 4.67
C ASP A 476 16.18 34.99 4.81
N ARG A 477 16.46 35.94 3.90
CA ARG A 477 17.65 36.83 3.98
C ARG A 477 17.59 37.78 5.16
N GLU A 478 16.41 38.30 5.48
CA GLU A 478 16.25 39.28 6.56
C GLU A 478 16.19 38.60 7.92
N GLU A 479 15.73 37.36 7.96
CA GLU A 479 15.87 36.49 9.12
C GLU A 479 17.34 36.07 9.33
N LEU A 480 18.06 35.69 8.27
CA LEU A 480 19.51 35.45 8.29
C LEU A 480 20.29 36.64 8.82
N LYS A 481 19.98 37.85 8.38
CA LYS A 481 20.64 39.08 8.85
C LYS A 481 20.44 39.29 10.35
N LYS A 482 19.21 39.12 10.84
CA LYS A 482 18.90 39.17 12.28
C LYS A 482 19.61 38.07 13.07
N ILE A 483 19.83 36.90 12.48
CA ILE A 483 20.57 35.80 13.09
C ILE A 483 22.06 36.14 13.19
N VAL A 484 22.67 36.60 12.10
CA VAL A 484 24.08 37.03 12.08
C VAL A 484 24.32 38.17 13.07
N ASP A 485 23.43 39.16 13.13
CA ASP A 485 23.52 40.29 14.05
C ASP A 485 23.36 39.89 15.53
N ARG A 486 22.62 38.80 15.81
CA ARG A 486 22.49 38.23 17.17
C ARG A 486 23.73 37.43 17.54
N SER A 487 24.26 36.63 16.63
CA SER A 487 25.48 35.86 16.84
C SER A 487 26.69 36.78 17.04
N ASN A 488 26.83 37.84 16.23
CA ASN A 488 27.93 38.81 16.37
C ASN A 488 27.88 39.53 17.72
N ARG A 489 26.70 39.97 18.18
CA ARG A 489 26.55 40.56 19.52
C ARG A 489 26.95 39.60 20.63
N ARG A 490 26.58 38.32 20.54
CA ARG A 490 27.01 37.31 21.51
C ARG A 490 28.52 37.05 21.45
N PHE A 491 29.14 37.06 20.28
CA PHE A 491 30.59 36.97 20.16
C PHE A 491 31.30 38.17 20.80
N GLU A 492 30.75 39.37 20.64
CA GLU A 492 31.24 40.58 21.32
C GLU A 492 31.09 40.47 22.84
N GLU A 493 29.94 40.01 23.34
CA GLU A 493 29.70 39.76 24.77
C GLU A 493 30.68 38.73 25.36
N VAL A 494 30.91 37.62 24.67
CA VAL A 494 31.89 36.59 25.06
C VAL A 494 33.31 37.15 24.99
N GLY A 495 33.63 37.96 23.99
CA GLY A 495 34.91 38.65 23.88
C GLY A 495 35.15 39.62 25.04
N HIS A 496 34.12 40.39 25.44
CA HIS A 496 34.17 41.26 26.61
C HIS A 496 34.33 40.48 27.93
N ALA A 497 33.60 39.36 28.08
CA ALA A 497 33.73 38.50 29.25
C ALA A 497 35.12 37.85 29.34
N ALA A 498 35.69 37.42 28.21
CA ALA A 498 37.05 36.90 28.13
C ALA A 498 38.10 37.97 28.46
N ALA A 499 37.93 39.20 27.96
CA ALA A 499 38.81 40.31 28.31
C ALA A 499 38.74 40.68 29.80
N GLN A 500 37.54 40.66 30.40
CA GLN A 500 37.36 40.85 31.85
C GLN A 500 38.03 39.73 32.65
N ALA A 501 37.84 38.47 32.26
CA ALA A 501 38.46 37.33 32.92
C ALA A 501 40.00 37.41 32.85
N MET A 502 40.55 37.83 31.71
CA MET A 502 41.98 38.04 31.52
C MET A 502 42.52 39.19 32.39
N SER A 503 41.79 40.31 32.48
CA SER A 503 42.13 41.40 33.40
C SER A 503 42.13 40.96 34.87
N VAL A 504 41.17 40.12 35.28
CA VAL A 504 41.11 39.55 36.63
C VAL A 504 42.28 38.59 36.89
N ALA A 505 42.64 37.76 35.90
CA ALA A 505 43.78 36.86 35.98
C ALA A 505 45.11 37.64 36.10
N GLU A 506 45.28 38.71 35.33
CA GLU A 506 46.46 39.58 35.42
C GLU A 506 46.57 40.30 36.77
N GLU A 507 45.45 40.74 37.34
CA GLU A 507 45.43 41.33 38.68
C GLU A 507 45.75 40.31 39.77
N ALA A 508 45.21 39.09 39.66
CA ALA A 508 45.55 37.99 40.56
C ALA A 508 47.06 37.64 40.50
N ASN A 509 47.63 37.62 39.29
CA ASN A 509 49.07 37.38 39.09
C ASN A 509 49.92 38.50 39.71
N ARG A 510 49.52 39.77 39.55
CA ARG A 510 50.20 40.91 40.21
C ARG A 510 50.17 40.80 41.74
N ARG A 511 49.04 40.40 42.32
CA ARG A 511 48.91 40.18 43.77
C ARG A 511 49.78 39.02 44.25
N ALA A 512 49.86 37.93 43.49
CA ALA A 512 50.72 36.79 43.80
C ALA A 512 52.21 37.20 43.84
N ASN A 513 52.68 37.94 42.84
CA ASN A 513 54.06 38.44 42.79
C ASN A 513 54.38 39.40 43.95
N GLN A 514 53.44 40.26 44.34
CA GLN A 514 53.62 41.16 45.48
C GLN A 514 53.70 40.39 46.82
N ALA A 515 52.88 39.35 46.98
CA ALA A 515 52.94 38.46 48.14
C ALA A 515 54.28 37.71 48.21
N GLU A 516 54.81 37.26 47.07
CA GLU A 516 56.12 36.61 47.00
C GLU A 516 57.26 37.56 47.41
N MET A 517 57.28 38.79 46.91
CA MET A 517 58.29 39.78 47.33
C MET A 517 58.23 40.06 48.83
N THR A 518 57.02 40.16 49.39
CA THR A 518 56.82 40.38 50.83
C THR A 518 57.36 39.21 51.65
N ALA A 519 57.12 37.97 51.18
CA ALA A 519 57.65 36.76 51.81
C ALA A 519 59.18 36.69 51.76
N GLN A 520 59.80 37.07 50.64
CA GLN A 520 61.26 37.12 50.50
C GLN A 520 61.87 38.18 51.43
N GLN A 521 61.24 39.34 51.57
CA GLN A 521 61.67 40.39 52.49
C GLN A 521 61.61 39.90 53.95
N ALA A 522 60.49 39.30 54.37
CA ALA A 522 60.35 38.72 55.71
C ALA A 522 61.40 37.63 55.99
N GLN A 523 61.73 36.80 54.99
CA GLN A 523 62.79 35.79 55.12
C GLN A 523 64.17 36.44 55.30
N SER A 524 64.45 37.53 54.59
CA SER A 524 65.72 38.25 54.71
C SER A 524 65.90 38.89 56.09
N GLU A 525 64.81 39.45 56.64
CA GLU A 525 64.76 40.03 57.99
C GLU A 525 64.93 38.95 59.06
N ALA A 526 64.27 37.81 58.92
CA ALA A 526 64.43 36.67 59.82
C ALA A 526 65.89 36.15 59.82
N ARG A 527 66.55 36.08 58.67
CA ARG A 527 67.98 35.72 58.57
C ARG A 527 68.89 36.77 59.20
N SER A 528 68.55 38.04 59.12
CA SER A 528 69.27 39.11 59.79
C SER A 528 69.16 38.98 61.31
N ALA A 529 67.94 38.81 61.82
CA ALA A 529 67.66 38.61 63.24
C ALA A 529 68.37 37.37 63.80
N SER A 530 68.38 36.26 63.07
CA SER A 530 69.09 35.04 63.45
C SER A 530 70.61 35.26 63.57
N ARG A 531 71.22 36.02 62.65
CA ARG A 531 72.64 36.39 62.75
C ARG A 531 72.92 37.25 63.99
N THR A 532 72.08 38.24 64.26
CA THR A 532 72.20 39.09 65.46
C THR A 532 72.09 38.27 66.74
N ALA A 533 71.15 37.32 66.81
CA ALA A 533 71.01 36.41 67.95
C ALA A 533 72.26 35.54 68.15
N SER A 534 72.84 35.00 67.06
CA SER A 534 74.08 34.22 67.12
C SER A 534 75.27 35.05 67.62
N TYR A 535 75.40 36.31 67.19
CA TYR A 535 76.43 37.21 67.71
C TYR A 535 76.24 37.53 69.19
N ALA A 536 75.01 37.73 69.64
CA ALA A 536 74.70 37.96 71.05
C ALA A 536 75.06 36.73 71.91
N GLU A 537 74.73 35.53 71.44
CA GLU A 537 75.09 34.28 72.12
C GLU A 537 76.62 34.09 72.22
N GLN A 538 77.35 34.37 71.14
CA GLN A 538 78.81 34.27 71.16
C GLN A 538 79.45 35.31 72.09
N THR A 539 78.88 36.51 72.15
CA THR A 539 79.30 37.56 73.10
C THR A 539 79.07 37.11 74.53
N ALA A 540 77.92 36.50 74.83
CA ALA A 540 77.61 35.96 76.16
C ALA A 540 78.58 34.84 76.56
N ARG A 541 78.90 33.91 75.66
CA ARG A 541 79.89 32.84 75.91
C ARG A 541 81.30 33.41 76.16
N ASN A 542 81.71 34.43 75.42
CA ASN A 542 82.98 35.10 75.64
C ASN A 542 83.02 35.80 77.01
N ALA A 543 81.92 36.45 77.42
CA ALA A 543 81.80 37.06 78.73
C ALA A 543 81.87 36.02 79.85
N GLU A 544 81.19 34.88 79.71
CA GLU A 544 81.26 33.77 80.66
C GLU A 544 82.69 33.21 80.78
N HIS A 545 83.38 33.01 79.65
CA HIS A 545 84.76 32.54 79.65
C HIS A 545 85.72 33.54 80.32
N THR A 546 85.47 34.84 80.13
CA THR A 546 86.23 35.92 80.78
C THR A 546 85.99 35.92 82.29
N ALA A 547 84.73 35.75 82.73
CA ALA A 547 84.38 35.64 84.14
C ALA A 547 85.06 34.43 84.81
N ARG A 548 85.00 33.25 84.19
CA ARG A 548 85.68 32.04 84.70
C ARG A 548 87.21 32.21 84.78
N ASN A 549 87.81 32.90 83.82
CA ASN A 549 89.25 33.21 83.88
C ASN A 549 89.58 34.18 85.02
N ALA A 550 88.72 35.17 85.28
CA ALA A 550 88.87 36.08 86.41
C ALA A 550 88.73 35.36 87.75
N GLU A 551 87.76 34.44 87.90
CA GLU A 551 87.62 33.59 89.08
C GLU A 551 88.86 32.71 89.32
N ARG A 552 89.42 32.11 88.25
CA ARG A 552 90.67 31.32 88.35
C ARG A 552 91.86 32.17 88.78
N LEU A 553 92.00 33.38 88.26
CA LEU A 553 93.05 34.31 88.68
C LEU A 553 92.89 34.73 90.15
N ALA A 554 91.66 34.95 90.60
CA ALA A 554 91.36 35.26 91.99
C ALA A 554 91.63 34.10 92.96
N ALA A 555 91.62 32.85 92.49
CA ALA A 555 91.94 31.67 93.31
C ALA A 555 93.44 31.35 93.39
N VAL A 556 94.28 31.98 92.54
CA VAL A 556 95.75 31.81 92.50
C VAL A 556 96.48 32.87 93.32
N ASN A 557 95.84 34.02 93.57
CA ASN A 557 96.28 35.06 94.51
C ASN A 557 95.71 34.78 95.91
#